data_AF-A0A2Z7AHN5-F1
#
_entry.id   AF-A0A2Z7AHN5-F1
#
_cell.length_a   1.000
_cell.length_b   1.000
_cell.length_c   1.000
_cell.angle_alpha   90.00
_cell.angle_beta   90.00
_cell.angle_gamma   90.00
#
_symmetry.space_group_name_H-M   'P 1'
#
loop_
_entity.id
_entity.type
_entity.pdbx_description
1 polymer ?
#
loop_
_entity_poly.entity_id
_entity_poly.type
_entity_poly.pdbx_seq_one_letter_code
_entity_poly.pdbx_strand_id
1 'polypeptide(L)' 'MGQGNALVPHIFSQKRCELKLTRYVVIDEVSFRAVEGNGFVGLLHELQPRFKIPDRKKLQVWFMIYSWRRKRRYEV' A
#
# COMPACT_ATOMS: atom_id res chain seq x y z
N MET A 1 10.57 -16.65 -32.66
CA MET A 1 9.74 -17.19 -31.56
C MET A 1 9.13 -16.01 -30.83
N GLY A 2 7.83 -15.76 -31.01
CA GLY A 2 7.14 -14.64 -30.35
C GLY A 2 7.04 -14.91 -28.87
N GLN A 3 7.62 -14.03 -28.04
CA GLN A 3 7.36 -14.02 -26.61
C GLN A 3 5.88 -13.71 -26.42
N GLY A 4 5.10 -14.74 -26.10
CA GLY A 4 3.72 -14.57 -25.70
C GLY A 4 3.69 -13.63 -24.50
N ASN A 5 3.16 -12.42 -24.71
CA ASN A 5 2.76 -11.52 -23.64
C ASN A 5 1.65 -12.24 -22.86
N ALA A 6 2.06 -13.04 -21.87
CA ALA A 6 1.14 -13.64 -20.94
C ALA A 6 0.43 -12.48 -20.23
N LEU A 7 -0.84 -12.26 -20.56
CA LEU A 7 -1.71 -11.36 -19.82
C LEU A 7 -1.76 -11.89 -18.40
N VAL A 8 -0.96 -11.33 -17.50
CA VAL A 8 -1.03 -11.67 -16.08
C VAL A 8 -2.38 -11.16 -15.60
N PRO A 9 -3.34 -12.04 -15.23
CA PRO A 9 -4.60 -11.57 -14.70
C PRO A 9 -4.30 -10.83 -13.41
N HIS A 10 -4.44 -9.51 -13.42
CA HIS A 10 -4.29 -8.67 -12.25
C HIS A 10 -5.53 -8.84 -11.38
N ILE A 11 -5.59 -9.95 -10.65
CA ILE A 11 -6.64 -10.20 -9.67
C ILE A 11 -6.45 -9.19 -8.55
N PHE A 12 -7.47 -8.36 -8.35
CA PHE A 12 -7.51 -7.41 -7.26
C PHE A 12 -7.32 -8.14 -5.93
N SER A 13 -6.34 -7.70 -5.14
CA SER A 13 -6.08 -8.22 -3.81
C SER A 13 -5.97 -7.07 -2.83
N GLN A 14 -6.99 -6.95 -1.99
CA GLN A 14 -7.06 -5.96 -0.92
C GLN A 14 -5.78 -5.93 -0.08
N LYS A 15 -5.29 -7.11 0.35
CA LYS A 15 -4.08 -7.24 1.16
C LYS A 15 -2.83 -6.73 0.44
N ARG A 16 -2.72 -6.91 -0.88
CA ARG A 16 -1.59 -6.39 -1.67
C ARG A 16 -1.64 -4.87 -1.77
N CYS A 17 -2.82 -4.28 -1.94
CA CYS A 17 -2.99 -2.84 -1.98
C CYS A 17 -2.69 -2.19 -0.61
N GLU A 18 -3.19 -2.76 0.49
CA GLU A 18 -2.88 -2.30 1.86
C GLU A 18 -1.37 -2.30 2.14
N LEU A 19 -0.70 -3.36 1.68
CA LEU A 19 0.74 -3.51 1.85
C LEU A 19 1.54 -2.52 1.00
N LYS A 20 1.10 -2.23 -0.23
CA LYS A 20 1.70 -1.18 -1.06
C LYS A 20 1.48 0.21 -0.47
N LEU A 21 0.27 0.50 0.02
CA LEU A 21 -0.06 1.76 0.68
C LEU A 21 0.79 1.99 1.93
N THR A 22 0.97 0.95 2.75
CA THR A 22 1.86 1.01 3.92
C THR A 22 3.30 1.31 3.50
N ARG A 23 3.80 0.65 2.45
CA ARG A 23 5.16 0.90 1.94
C ARG A 23 5.32 2.34 1.46
N TYR A 24 4.35 2.88 0.73
CA TYR A 24 4.32 4.27 0.30
C TYR A 24 4.47 5.21 1.52
N VAL A 25 3.66 5.00 2.56
CA VAL A 25 3.72 5.78 3.81
C VAL A 25 5.08 5.69 4.51
N VAL A 26 5.71 4.50 4.53
CA VAL A 26 7.01 4.27 5.17
C VAL A 26 8.19 4.82 4.35
N ILE A 27 8.13 4.72 3.03
CA ILE A 27 9.23 5.10 2.14
C ILE A 27 9.23 6.61 1.91
N ASP A 28 8.06 7.16 1.61
CA ASP A 28 7.88 8.58 1.29
C ASP A 28 7.55 9.43 2.54
N GLU A 29 7.65 8.82 3.73
CA GLU A 29 7.43 9.44 5.05
C GLU A 29 6.13 10.25 5.13
N VAL A 30 5.08 9.74 4.48
CA VAL A 30 3.82 10.46 4.32
C VAL A 30 3.04 10.47 5.63
N SER A 31 2.53 11.64 5.99
CA SER A 31 1.66 11.77 7.17
C SER A 31 0.38 10.92 7.01
N PHE A 32 -0.05 10.23 8.07
CA PHE A 32 -1.29 9.45 8.06
C PHE A 32 -2.52 10.28 7.63
N ARG A 33 -2.51 11.58 7.94
CA ARG A 33 -3.57 12.53 7.58
C ARG A 33 -3.68 12.75 6.07
N ALA A 34 -2.58 12.69 5.34
CA ALA A 34 -2.60 12.82 3.88
C ALA A 34 -3.29 11.61 3.23
N VAL A 35 -3.18 10.43 3.84
CA VAL A 35 -3.78 9.17 3.37
C VAL A 35 -5.29 9.09 3.65
N GLU A 36 -5.77 9.88 4.61
CA GLU A 36 -7.20 10.04 4.95
C GLU A 36 -7.83 11.26 4.27
N GLY A 37 -7.04 12.07 3.57
CA GLY A 37 -7.53 13.28 2.91
C GLY A 37 -8.47 12.95 1.75
N ASN A 38 -9.58 13.69 1.63
CA ASN A 38 -10.60 13.49 0.59
C ASN A 38 -10.03 13.45 -0.84
N GLY A 39 -8.97 14.23 -1.12
CA GLY A 39 -8.30 14.20 -2.42
C GLY A 39 -7.59 12.87 -2.72
N PHE A 40 -6.91 12.29 -1.74
CA PHE A 40 -6.23 10.99 -1.89
C PHE A 40 -7.24 9.85 -1.97
N VAL A 41 -8.29 9.91 -1.15
CA VAL A 41 -9.40 8.95 -1.17
C VAL A 41 -10.09 8.95 -2.54
N GLY A 42 -10.40 10.13 -3.08
CA GLY A 42 -11.01 10.27 -4.39
C GLY A 42 -10.14 9.70 -5.51
N LEU A 43 -8.84 9.98 -5.49
CA LEU A 43 -7.88 9.44 -6.45
C LEU A 43 -7.83 7.90 -6.41
N LEU A 44 -7.75 7.31 -5.21
CA LEU A 44 -7.71 5.85 -5.07
C LEU A 44 -9.03 5.19 -5.47
N HIS A 45 -10.16 5.85 -5.20
CA HIS A 45 -11.47 5.36 -5.61
C HIS A 45 -11.61 5.35 -7.14
N GLU A 46 -11.13 6.38 -7.83
CA GLU A 46 -11.11 6.43 -9.30
C GLU A 46 -10.19 5.35 -9.90
N LEU A 47 -9.00 5.15 -9.31
CA LEU A 47 -8.03 4.17 -9.79
C LEU A 47 -8.44 2.72 -9.49
N GLN A 48 -9.05 2.47 -8.33
CA GLN A 48 -9.43 1.13 -7.88
C GLN A 48 -10.66 1.20 -6.96
N PRO A 49 -11.88 1.21 -7.52
CA PRO A 49 -13.13 1.36 -6.75
C PRO A 49 -13.36 0.27 -5.72
N ARG A 50 -12.80 -0.92 -5.95
CA ARG A 50 -12.92 -2.08 -5.04
C ARG A 50 -12.00 -1.98 -3.83
N PHE A 51 -11.06 -1.04 -3.82
CA PHE A 51 -10.11 -0.88 -2.72
C PHE A 51 -10.77 -0.21 -1.52
N LYS A 52 -10.83 -0.94 -0.41
CA LYS A 52 -11.24 -0.36 0.87
C LYS A 52 -10.02 0.28 1.53
N ILE A 53 -10.06 1.59 1.75
CA ILE A 53 -8.96 2.28 2.40
C ILE A 53 -8.88 1.77 3.85
N PRO A 54 -7.72 1.28 4.30
CA PRO A 54 -7.55 0.79 5.66
C PRO A 54 -7.63 1.94 6.66
N ASP A 55 -8.29 1.71 7.79
CA ASP A 55 -8.33 2.67 8.89
C ASP A 55 -6.94 3.05 9.39
N ARG A 56 -6.80 4.26 9.95
CA ARG A 56 -5.55 4.73 10.56
C ARG A 56 -4.93 3.74 11.55
N LYS A 57 -5.73 3.11 12.42
CA LYS A 57 -5.24 2.10 13.37
C LYS A 57 -4.55 0.94 12.65
N LYS A 58 -5.15 0.47 11.56
CA LYS A 58 -4.63 -0.62 10.75
C LYS A 58 -3.33 -0.20 10.05
N LEU A 59 -3.29 1.00 9.48
CA LEU A 59 -2.08 1.57 8.89
C LEU A 59 -0.94 1.74 9.91
N GLN A 60 -1.25 2.18 11.13
CA GLN A 60 -0.26 2.32 12.21
C GLN A 60 0.34 0.96 12.62
N VAL A 61 -0.48 -0.08 12.76
CA VAL A 61 -0.01 -1.44 13.06
C VAL A 61 0.90 -1.94 11.93
N TRP A 62 0.49 -1.76 10.67
CA TRP A 62 1.31 -2.16 9.52
C TRP A 62 2.62 -1.36 9.44
N PHE A 63 2.57 -0.05 9.68
CA PHE A 63 3.75 0.82 9.74
C PHE A 63 4.73 0.33 10.82
N MET A 64 4.23 0.02 12.02
CA MET A 64 5.06 -0.49 13.11
C MET A 64 5.70 -1.84 12.76
N ILE A 65 4.95 -2.77 12.16
CA ILE A 65 5.49 -4.07 11.71
C ILE A 65 6.55 -3.88 10.62
N TYR A 66 6.30 -2.99 9.66
CA TYR A 66 7.21 -2.71 8.55
C TYR A 66 8.49 -2.04 9.01
N SER A 67 8.38 -1.00 9.85
CA SER A 67 9.51 -0.33 10.48
C SER A 67 10.31 -1.31 11.36
N TRP A 68 9.57 -2.13 12.13
CA TRP A 68 9.96 -3.40 12.75
C TRP A 68 11.00 -4.19 11.97
N ARG A 69 10.50 -4.71 10.86
CA ARG A 69 11.20 -5.63 9.98
C ARG A 69 12.33 -4.94 9.22
N ARG A 70 12.20 -3.64 8.93
CA ARG A 70 13.25 -2.83 8.29
C ARG A 70 14.42 -2.65 9.23
N LYS A 71 14.20 -2.26 10.49
CA LYS A 71 15.25 -2.02 11.47
C LYS A 71 16.12 -3.27 11.72
N ARG A 72 15.48 -4.44 11.85
CA ARG A 72 16.18 -5.74 11.93
C ARG A 72 17.05 -6.10 10.72
N ARG A 73 16.85 -5.47 9.56
CA ARG A 73 17.58 -5.78 8.33
C ARG A 73 18.88 -4.98 8.18
N TYR A 74 19.09 -3.97 9.01
CA TYR A 74 20.29 -3.11 9.02
C TYR A 74 21.15 -3.29 10.29
N GLU A 75 20.75 -4.16 11.22
CA GLU A 75 21.53 -4.59 12.41
C GLU A 75 22.27 -5.93 12.12
N VAL A 76 22.82 -6.10 10.92
CA VAL A 76 23.70 -7.22 10.53
C VAL A 76 24.97 -6.66 9.91
#